data_AF-A0A9E2ULG6-F1
#
_entry.id   AF-A0A9E2ULG6-F1
#
_cell.length_a   1.000
_cell.length_b   1.000
_cell.length_c   1.000
_cell.angle_alpha   90.00
_cell.angle_beta   90.00
_cell.angle_gamma   90.00
#
_symmetry.space_group_name_H-M   'P 1'
#
loop_
_entity.id
_entity.type
_entity.pdbx_description
1 polymer ?
#
loop_
_entity_poly.entity_id
_entity_poly.type
_entity_poly.pdbx_seq_one_letter_code
_entity_poly.pdbx_strand_id
1 'polypeptide(L)'
;GRVYATVISGHSLPVYIAWLAVPLTALVLARTRLGLRLRAVGESPEAVAAAGLSVARLRFAALAVNGALCGVAGVCLSMAQGNGFLRDMSAGRGYLALAALIFGKWRPWPVLAACLLFAAADAVQARLQGVVLPGIGTVPVQLIQALPYLITVAILAGFVGTARPPRALGKPYRPTQ
;
A
#
# COMPACT_ATOMS: atom_id res chain seq x y z
N GLY A 1 2.79 -4.63 -32.93
CA GLY A 1 1.32 -4.48 -32.97
C GLY A 1 0.88 -3.35 -32.05
N ARG A 2 -0.10 -2.53 -32.45
CA ARG A 2 -0.59 -1.35 -31.70
C ARG A 2 -0.99 -1.66 -30.25
N VAL A 3 -1.49 -2.87 -29.98
CA VAL A 3 -1.87 -3.36 -28.65
C VAL A 3 -0.65 -3.59 -27.73
N TYR A 4 0.48 -4.05 -28.27
CA TYR A 4 1.73 -4.22 -27.51
C TYR A 4 2.35 -2.87 -27.15
N ALA A 5 2.22 -1.88 -28.03
CA ALA A 5 2.72 -0.52 -27.82
C ALA A 5 1.92 0.23 -26.73
N THR A 6 0.59 0.08 -26.70
CA THR A 6 -0.27 0.77 -25.73
C THR A 6 -0.40 0.07 -24.39
N VAL A 7 -0.32 -1.27 -24.35
CA VAL A 7 -0.47 -2.06 -23.11
C VAL A 7 0.88 -2.35 -22.45
N ILE A 8 1.96 -2.50 -23.22
CA ILE A 8 3.29 -2.87 -22.69
C ILE A 8 4.33 -1.73 -22.84
N SER A 9 4.30 -0.95 -23.92
CA SER A 9 5.33 0.10 -24.13
C SER A 9 4.94 1.51 -23.66
N GLY A 10 3.69 1.73 -23.23
CA GLY A 10 3.17 3.06 -22.84
C GLY A 10 3.10 3.29 -21.33
N HIS A 11 3.49 2.32 -20.50
CA HIS A 11 3.46 2.44 -19.04
C HIS A 11 4.86 2.72 -18.50
N SER A 12 4.93 3.64 -17.55
CA SER A 12 6.18 4.04 -16.93
C SER A 12 6.83 2.84 -16.22
N LEU A 13 8.17 2.76 -16.27
CA LEU A 13 8.99 1.75 -15.60
C LEU A 13 8.53 1.37 -14.17
N PRO A 14 8.03 2.32 -13.34
CA PRO A 14 7.61 2.00 -11.99
C PRO A 14 6.31 1.18 -11.89
N VAL A 15 5.46 1.19 -12.91
CA VAL A 15 4.25 0.34 -12.96
C VAL A 15 4.66 -1.13 -12.99
N TYR A 16 5.67 -1.47 -13.80
CA TYR A 16 6.22 -2.82 -13.86
C TYR A 16 6.87 -3.23 -12.56
N ILE A 17 7.63 -2.33 -11.93
CA ILE A 17 8.25 -2.58 -10.62
C ILE A 17 7.17 -2.84 -9.56
N ALA A 18 6.09 -2.05 -9.54
CA ALA A 18 4.99 -2.23 -8.59
C ALA A 18 4.27 -3.57 -8.80
N TRP A 19 3.96 -3.91 -10.06
CA TRP A 19 3.33 -5.19 -10.41
C TRP A 19 4.20 -6.39 -10.08
N LEU A 20 5.52 -6.28 -10.18
CA LEU A 20 6.47 -7.34 -9.85
C LEU A 20 6.78 -7.42 -8.34
N ALA A 21 6.72 -6.28 -7.63
CA ALA A 21 6.94 -6.21 -6.19
C ALA A 21 5.87 -6.96 -5.38
N VAL A 22 4.62 -7.00 -5.85
CA VAL A 22 3.55 -7.72 -5.14
C VAL A 22 3.75 -9.25 -5.14
N PRO A 23 3.92 -9.94 -6.28
CA PRO A 23 4.18 -11.37 -6.29
C PRO A 23 5.51 -11.71 -5.62
N LEU A 24 6.53 -10.84 -5.73
CA LEU A 24 7.79 -11.01 -4.99
C LEU A 24 7.57 -10.98 -3.48
N THR A 25 6.85 -9.99 -2.96
CA THR A 25 6.57 -9.92 -1.51
C THR A 25 5.72 -11.10 -1.07
N ALA A 26 4.74 -11.53 -1.87
CA ALA A 26 3.94 -12.72 -1.59
C ALA A 26 4.80 -14.00 -1.54
N LEU A 27 5.72 -14.17 -2.50
CA LEU A 27 6.63 -15.30 -2.56
C LEU A 27 7.62 -15.29 -1.39
N VAL A 28 8.21 -14.13 -1.09
CA VAL A 28 9.15 -13.95 0.02
C VAL A 28 8.46 -14.27 1.35
N LEU A 29 7.26 -13.75 1.59
CA LEU A 29 6.50 -14.02 2.82
C LEU A 29 6.04 -15.48 2.93
N ALA A 30 5.69 -16.13 1.81
CA ALA A 30 5.13 -17.48 1.82
C ALA A 30 6.17 -18.60 1.74
N ARG A 31 7.31 -18.39 1.06
CA ARG A 31 8.26 -19.45 0.71
C ARG A 31 9.66 -19.28 1.29
N THR A 32 10.04 -18.12 1.84
CA THR A 32 11.41 -17.91 2.34
C THR A 32 11.52 -17.99 3.87
N ARG A 33 12.70 -18.38 4.36
CA ARG A 33 13.03 -18.40 5.80
C ARG A 33 12.90 -17.01 6.44
N LEU A 34 13.17 -15.94 5.67
CA LEU A 34 13.01 -14.57 6.13
C LEU A 34 11.53 -14.23 6.37
N GLY A 35 10.63 -14.63 5.47
CA GLY A 35 9.19 -14.43 5.62
C GLY A 35 8.61 -15.10 6.87
N LEU A 36 9.00 -16.35 7.13
CA LEU A 36 8.59 -17.07 8.33
C LEU A 36 9.13 -16.43 9.61
N ARG A 37 10.41 -16.01 9.61
CA ARG A 37 11.02 -15.29 10.74
C ARG A 37 10.35 -13.94 11.00
N LEU A 38 10.01 -13.19 9.95
CA LEU A 38 9.31 -11.90 10.08
C LEU A 38 7.90 -12.06 10.64
N ARG A 39 7.15 -13.07 10.20
CA ARG A 39 5.83 -13.39 10.76
C ARG A 39 5.92 -13.82 12.21
N ALA A 40 6.89 -14.68 12.56
CA ALA A 40 7.12 -15.09 13.94
C ALA A 40 7.45 -13.89 14.84
N VAL A 41 8.26 -12.93 14.38
CA VAL A 41 8.56 -11.69 15.11
C VAL A 41 7.29 -10.84 15.34
N GLY A 42 6.35 -10.84 14.40
CA GLY A 42 5.08 -10.11 14.49
C GLY A 42 4.04 -10.76 15.41
N GLU A 43 4.06 -12.08 15.55
CA GLU A 43 3.16 -12.85 16.43
C GLU A 43 3.71 -12.95 17.87
N SER A 44 4.95 -13.38 18.04
CA SER A 44 5.58 -13.60 19.35
C SER A 44 7.09 -13.29 19.32
N PRO A 45 7.51 -12.05 19.65
CA PRO A 45 8.93 -11.67 19.63
C PRO A 45 9.75 -12.45 20.67
N GLU A 46 9.13 -12.87 21.77
CA GLU A 46 9.76 -13.70 22.81
C GLU A 46 10.16 -15.08 22.28
N ALA A 47 9.31 -15.71 21.47
CA ALA A 47 9.61 -17.01 20.86
C ALA A 47 10.80 -16.93 19.88
N VAL A 48 10.94 -15.80 19.18
CA VAL A 48 12.08 -15.57 18.27
C VAL A 48 13.37 -15.32 19.04
N ALA A 49 13.30 -14.61 20.16
CA ALA A 49 14.44 -14.41 21.05
C ALA A 49 14.90 -15.74 21.69
N ALA A 50 13.95 -16.59 22.13
CA ALA A 50 14.24 -17.92 22.66
C ALA A 50 14.87 -18.85 21.62
N ALA A 51 14.57 -18.67 20.34
CA ALA A 51 15.21 -19.38 19.23
C ALA A 51 16.63 -18.86 18.87
N GLY A 52 17.18 -17.93 19.66
CA GLY A 52 18.53 -17.39 19.47
C GLY A 52 18.65 -16.34 18.35
N LEU A 53 17.53 -15.84 17.81
CA LEU A 53 17.53 -14.83 16.76
C LEU A 53 17.32 -13.43 17.35
N SER A 54 18.13 -12.46 16.90
CA SER A 54 17.99 -11.07 17.30
C SER A 54 16.73 -10.44 16.68
N VAL A 55 15.69 -10.25 17.49
CA VAL A 55 14.42 -9.59 17.10
C VAL A 55 14.67 -8.18 16.55
N ALA A 56 15.56 -7.43 17.19
CA ALA A 56 15.91 -6.07 16.78
C ALA A 56 16.45 -6.03 15.34
N ARG A 57 17.44 -6.87 15.00
CA ARG A 57 18.00 -6.89 13.63
C ARG A 57 16.95 -7.27 12.58
N LEU A 58 16.06 -8.22 12.90
CA LEU A 58 14.97 -8.59 12.00
C LEU A 58 13.98 -7.44 11.77
N ARG A 59 13.63 -6.69 12.82
CA ARG A 59 12.77 -5.49 12.72
C ARG A 59 13.44 -4.36 11.93
N PHE A 60 14.72 -4.08 12.20
CA PHE A 60 15.47 -3.05 11.47
C PHE A 60 15.69 -3.42 10.00
N ALA A 61 15.99 -4.68 9.69
CA ALA A 61 16.10 -5.14 8.30
C ALA A 61 14.76 -4.99 7.55
N ALA A 62 13.63 -5.34 8.19
CA ALA A 62 12.31 -5.14 7.60
C ALA A 62 12.00 -3.65 7.36
N LEU A 63 12.37 -2.79 8.32
CA LEU A 63 12.19 -1.34 8.20
C LEU A 63 13.02 -0.74 7.07
N ALA A 64 14.27 -1.20 6.90
CA ALA A 64 15.14 -0.75 5.82
C ALA A 64 14.59 -1.13 4.44
N VAL A 65 14.09 -2.36 4.28
CA VAL A 65 13.43 -2.80 3.04
C VAL A 65 12.16 -2.01 2.77
N ASN A 66 11.34 -1.77 3.80
CA ASN A 66 10.15 -0.92 3.67
C ASN A 66 10.51 0.50 3.24
N GLY A 67 11.55 1.09 3.83
CA GLY A 67 12.05 2.42 3.46
C GLY A 67 12.51 2.49 2.00
N ALA A 68 13.23 1.48 1.52
CA ALA A 68 13.63 1.38 0.11
C ALA A 68 12.42 1.31 -0.84
N LEU A 69 11.41 0.50 -0.51
CA LEU A 69 10.17 0.39 -1.29
C LEU A 69 9.36 1.69 -1.27
N CYS A 70 9.25 2.35 -0.12
CA CYS A 70 8.61 3.68 -0.01
C CYS A 70 9.36 4.74 -0.82
N GLY A 71 10.69 4.69 -0.86
CA GLY A 71 11.51 5.57 -1.69
C GLY A 71 11.20 5.41 -3.18
N VAL A 72 11.13 4.17 -3.66
CA VAL A 72 10.72 3.88 -5.06
C VAL A 72 9.32 4.42 -5.34
N ALA A 73 8.37 4.24 -4.42
CA ALA A 73 7.02 4.79 -4.56
C ALA A 73 7.00 6.33 -4.64
N GLY A 74 7.87 7.00 -3.87
CA GLY A 74 8.05 8.47 -3.94
C GLY A 74 8.57 8.95 -5.29
N VAL A 75 9.55 8.23 -5.86
CA VAL A 75 10.06 8.51 -7.21
C VAL A 75 8.94 8.38 -8.25
N CYS A 76 8.05 7.40 -8.12
CA CYS A 76 6.86 7.28 -8.98
C CYS A 76 5.97 8.52 -8.91
N LEU A 77 5.73 9.05 -7.70
CA LEU A 77 4.85 10.22 -7.50
C LEU A 77 5.44 11.47 -8.17
N SER A 78 6.74 11.70 -8.06
CA SER A 78 7.41 12.86 -8.69
C SER A 78 7.46 12.76 -10.21
N MET A 79 7.63 11.55 -10.78
CA MET A 79 7.60 11.37 -12.23
C MET A 79 6.17 11.44 -12.81
N ALA A 80 5.18 10.88 -12.11
CA ALA A 80 3.81 10.76 -12.63
C ALA A 80 3.02 12.09 -12.63
N GLN A 81 3.25 12.98 -11.64
CA GLN A 81 2.43 14.18 -11.46
C GLN A 81 2.99 15.45 -12.14
N GLY A 82 4.05 15.34 -12.97
CA GLY A 82 4.52 16.48 -13.78
C GLY A 82 6.02 16.70 -13.85
N ASN A 83 6.85 15.64 -13.78
CA ASN A 83 8.31 15.75 -13.83
C ASN A 83 8.91 16.76 -12.84
N GLY A 84 8.34 16.85 -11.63
CA GLY A 84 8.76 17.83 -10.64
C GLY A 84 8.35 17.41 -9.23
N PHE A 85 8.88 18.08 -8.21
CA PHE A 85 8.48 17.89 -6.83
C PHE A 85 7.61 19.07 -6.38
N LEU A 86 6.31 18.83 -6.25
CA LEU A 86 5.35 19.82 -5.76
C LEU A 86 5.10 19.60 -4.26
N ARG A 87 4.77 20.68 -3.56
CA ARG A 87 4.33 20.59 -2.16
C ARG A 87 3.05 19.76 -2.08
N ASP A 88 2.96 18.93 -1.04
CA ASP A 88 1.79 18.09 -0.76
C ASP A 88 1.45 17.06 -1.85
N MET A 89 2.44 16.64 -2.64
CA MET A 89 2.28 15.63 -3.69
C MET A 89 1.73 14.28 -3.21
N SER A 90 2.05 13.87 -1.98
CA SER A 90 1.53 12.64 -1.40
C SER A 90 0.04 12.73 -1.08
N ALA A 91 -0.49 13.95 -0.87
CA ALA A 91 -1.90 14.29 -0.73
C ALA A 91 -2.71 13.34 0.17
N GLY A 92 -2.11 12.77 1.23
CA GLY A 92 -2.77 11.83 2.13
C GLY A 92 -2.88 10.37 1.64
N ARG A 93 -2.34 10.03 0.47
CA ARG A 93 -2.41 8.66 -0.12
C ARG A 93 -1.80 7.57 0.76
N GLY A 94 -0.92 7.91 1.71
CA GLY A 94 -0.40 6.98 2.71
C GLY A 94 -1.48 6.38 3.61
N TYR A 95 -2.53 7.15 3.94
CA TYR A 95 -3.66 6.65 4.70
C TYR A 95 -4.47 5.61 3.90
N LEU A 96 -4.65 5.83 2.60
CA LEU A 96 -5.31 4.87 1.71
C LEU A 96 -4.55 3.54 1.65
N ALA A 97 -3.22 3.59 1.65
CA ALA A 97 -2.39 2.38 1.69
C ALA A 97 -2.57 1.59 3.00
N LEU A 98 -2.66 2.28 4.15
CA LEU A 98 -2.98 1.64 5.43
C LEU A 98 -4.39 1.06 5.44
N ALA A 99 -5.38 1.77 4.88
CA ALA A 99 -6.74 1.27 4.75
C ALA A 99 -6.79 -0.03 3.91
N ALA A 100 -6.10 -0.03 2.75
CA ALA A 100 -5.98 -1.22 1.90
C ALA A 100 -5.30 -2.41 2.63
N LEU A 101 -4.30 -2.13 3.46
CA LEU A 101 -3.62 -3.15 4.28
C LEU A 101 -4.58 -3.80 5.29
N ILE A 102 -5.39 -2.98 5.96
CA ILE A 102 -6.38 -3.41 6.96
C ILE A 102 -7.45 -4.27 6.28
N PHE A 103 -8.01 -3.81 5.16
CA PHE A 103 -9.01 -4.57 4.38
C PHE A 103 -8.46 -5.87 3.81
N GLY A 104 -7.20 -5.85 3.38
CA GLY A 104 -6.49 -7.03 2.91
C GLY A 104 -6.12 -8.02 4.02
N LYS A 105 -6.52 -7.80 5.28
CA LYS A 105 -6.24 -8.70 6.42
C LYS A 105 -4.77 -9.12 6.48
N TRP A 106 -3.83 -8.21 6.17
CA TRP A 106 -2.38 -8.49 6.17
C TRP A 106 -1.94 -9.62 5.21
N ARG A 107 -2.75 -9.95 4.20
CA ARG A 107 -2.44 -10.96 3.17
C ARG A 107 -2.15 -10.26 1.83
N PRO A 108 -1.10 -10.64 1.10
CA PRO A 108 -0.64 -9.89 -0.08
C PRO A 108 -1.67 -9.83 -1.21
N TRP A 109 -2.38 -10.94 -1.48
CA TRP A 109 -3.39 -11.00 -2.54
C TRP A 109 -4.60 -10.08 -2.33
N PRO A 110 -5.32 -10.13 -1.19
CA PRO A 110 -6.43 -9.22 -0.95
C PRO A 110 -5.98 -7.77 -0.73
N VAL A 111 -4.74 -7.52 -0.26
CA VAL A 111 -4.17 -6.15 -0.26
C VAL A 111 -4.04 -5.61 -1.69
N LEU A 112 -3.55 -6.42 -2.63
CA LEU A 112 -3.49 -6.02 -4.04
C LEU A 112 -4.87 -5.72 -4.60
N ALA A 113 -5.88 -6.55 -4.31
CA ALA A 113 -7.24 -6.30 -4.76
C ALA A 113 -7.81 -4.99 -4.19
N ALA A 114 -7.56 -4.70 -2.91
CA ALA A 114 -7.95 -3.42 -2.29
C ALA A 114 -7.21 -2.22 -2.92
N CYS A 115 -5.91 -2.33 -3.16
CA CYS A 115 -5.13 -1.29 -3.83
C CYS A 115 -5.64 -1.02 -5.26
N LEU A 116 -5.99 -2.06 -6.02
CA LEU A 116 -6.57 -1.91 -7.35
C LEU A 116 -7.94 -1.21 -7.31
N LEU A 117 -8.77 -1.53 -6.31
CA LEU A 117 -10.04 -0.84 -6.11
C LEU A 117 -9.84 0.65 -5.82
N PHE A 118 -8.89 1.01 -4.95
CA PHE A 118 -8.57 2.42 -4.68
C PHE A 118 -7.98 3.14 -5.89
N ALA A 119 -7.10 2.48 -6.64
CA ALA A 119 -6.55 3.03 -7.88
C ALA A 119 -7.63 3.24 -8.95
N ALA A 120 -8.60 2.32 -9.06
CA ALA A 120 -9.75 2.48 -9.95
C ALA A 120 -10.63 3.67 -9.53
N ALA A 121 -10.88 3.84 -8.23
CA ALA A 121 -11.62 4.99 -7.71
C ALA A 121 -10.87 6.32 -7.97
N ASP A 122 -9.56 6.34 -7.82
CA ASP A 122 -8.69 7.49 -8.13
C ASP A 122 -8.70 7.83 -9.63
N ALA A 123 -8.67 6.81 -10.50
CA ALA A 123 -8.78 7.00 -11.95
C ALA A 123 -10.16 7.51 -12.38
N VAL A 124 -11.23 7.01 -11.77
CA VAL A 124 -12.60 7.50 -11.99
C VAL A 124 -12.73 8.95 -11.53
N GLN A 125 -12.19 9.28 -10.34
CA GLN A 125 -12.08 10.65 -9.86
C GLN A 125 -11.39 11.54 -10.89
N ALA A 126 -10.19 11.15 -11.37
CA ALA A 126 -9.42 11.93 -12.32
C ALA A 126 -10.16 12.14 -13.66
N ARG A 127 -11.03 11.20 -14.06
CA ARG A 127 -11.87 11.32 -15.26
C ARG A 127 -13.12 12.18 -15.04
N LEU A 128 -13.69 12.18 -13.83
CA LEU A 128 -14.83 13.03 -13.47
C LEU A 128 -14.42 14.47 -13.14
N GLN A 129 -13.13 14.72 -12.84
CA GLN A 129 -12.61 16.07 -12.66
C GLN A 129 -12.85 16.89 -13.93
N GLY A 130 -13.73 17.90 -13.84
CA GLY A 130 -14.07 18.79 -14.95
C GLY A 130 -15.26 18.36 -15.81
N VAL A 131 -15.91 17.22 -15.51
CA VAL A 131 -17.17 16.83 -16.15
C VAL A 131 -18.34 17.53 -15.44
N VAL A 132 -19.14 18.27 -16.19
CA VAL A 132 -20.38 18.87 -15.68
C VAL A 132 -21.40 17.73 -15.49
N LEU A 133 -21.69 17.37 -14.24
CA LEU A 133 -22.73 16.38 -13.97
C LEU A 133 -24.11 17.00 -14.27
N PRO A 134 -24.96 16.32 -15.08
CA PRO A 134 -26.32 16.80 -15.34
C PRO A 134 -27.14 16.72 -14.04
N GLY A 135 -27.59 17.88 -13.54
CA GLY A 135 -28.51 17.99 -12.40
C GLY A 135 -27.93 18.59 -11.10
N ILE A 136 -26.62 18.73 -10.95
CA ILE A 136 -25.98 19.21 -9.70
C ILE A 136 -25.08 20.46 -9.92
N GLY A 137 -24.75 20.80 -11.18
CA GLY A 137 -23.89 21.94 -11.52
C GLY A 137 -22.39 21.58 -11.49
N THR A 138 -21.51 22.59 -11.52
CA THR A 138 -20.05 22.40 -11.38
C THR A 138 -19.72 21.91 -9.99
N VAL A 139 -19.55 20.59 -9.83
CA VAL A 139 -19.13 20.01 -8.56
C VAL A 139 -17.73 20.53 -8.23
N PRO A 140 -17.51 21.10 -7.02
CA PRO A 140 -16.19 21.56 -6.60
C PRO A 140 -15.16 20.44 -6.72
N VAL A 141 -13.99 20.75 -7.28
CA VAL A 141 -12.90 19.79 -7.48
C VAL A 141 -12.52 19.11 -6.17
N GLN A 142 -12.65 19.80 -5.04
CA GLN A 142 -12.42 19.29 -3.69
C GLN A 142 -13.36 18.13 -3.31
N LEU A 143 -14.62 18.18 -3.73
CA LEU A 143 -15.60 17.12 -3.44
C LEU A 143 -15.30 15.87 -4.28
N ILE A 144 -14.92 16.07 -5.54
CA ILE A 144 -14.46 15.01 -6.43
C ILE A 144 -13.15 14.41 -5.89
N GLN A 145 -12.23 15.25 -5.40
CA GLN A 145 -10.97 14.83 -4.77
C GLN A 145 -11.16 14.01 -3.48
N ALA A 146 -12.30 14.20 -2.79
CA ALA A 146 -12.65 13.44 -1.59
C ALA A 146 -13.24 12.05 -1.88
N LEU A 147 -13.62 11.73 -3.13
CA LEU A 147 -14.32 10.49 -3.48
C LEU A 147 -13.62 9.19 -2.99
N PRO A 148 -12.30 9.00 -3.19
CA PRO A 148 -11.57 7.82 -2.73
C PRO A 148 -11.60 7.69 -1.21
N TYR A 149 -11.55 8.82 -0.50
CA TYR A 149 -11.66 8.87 0.96
C TYR A 149 -13.07 8.53 1.43
N LEU A 150 -14.10 9.06 0.78
CA LEU A 150 -15.49 8.70 1.08
C LEU A 150 -15.74 7.22 0.85
N ILE A 151 -15.18 6.66 -0.22
CA ILE A 151 -15.21 5.22 -0.49
C ILE A 151 -14.48 4.44 0.61
N THR A 152 -13.30 4.88 1.09
CA THR A 152 -12.65 4.22 2.24
C THR A 152 -13.53 4.20 3.48
N VAL A 153 -14.17 5.33 3.81
CA VAL A 153 -15.05 5.45 4.98
C VAL A 153 -16.26 4.55 4.82
N ALA A 154 -16.89 4.52 3.64
CA ALA A 154 -18.03 3.65 3.36
C ALA A 154 -17.67 2.16 3.46
N ILE A 155 -16.52 1.75 2.91
CA ILE A 155 -16.04 0.36 3.02
C ILE A 155 -15.70 0.03 4.48
N LEU A 156 -15.04 0.94 5.22
CA LEU A 156 -14.70 0.72 6.62
C LEU A 156 -15.96 0.58 7.47
N ALA A 157 -16.97 1.44 7.24
CA ALA A 157 -18.24 1.40 7.95
C ALA A 157 -19.07 0.15 7.61
N GLY A 158 -19.08 -0.28 6.34
CA GLY A 158 -19.88 -1.41 5.87
C GLY A 158 -19.23 -2.79 6.06
N PHE A 159 -17.91 -2.89 6.02
CA PHE A 159 -17.15 -4.14 6.08
C PHE A 159 -16.16 -4.15 7.24
N VAL A 160 -16.64 -3.94 8.47
CA VAL A 160 -15.86 -4.26 9.69
C VAL A 160 -15.76 -5.78 9.83
N GLY A 161 -15.00 -6.41 8.95
CA GLY A 161 -14.53 -7.77 9.13
C GLY A 161 -13.45 -7.80 10.22
N THR A 162 -13.38 -8.88 10.99
CA THR A 162 -12.36 -9.12 12.01
C THR A 162 -10.96 -9.20 11.37
N ALA A 163 -10.33 -8.06 11.12
CA ALA A 163 -8.91 -7.99 10.80
C ALA A 163 -8.15 -8.18 12.12
N ARG A 164 -7.48 -9.33 12.28
CA ARG A 164 -6.61 -9.58 13.44
C ARG A 164 -5.24 -8.97 13.14
N PRO A 165 -4.87 -7.84 13.75
CA PRO A 165 -3.53 -7.30 13.58
C PRO A 165 -2.49 -8.22 14.26
N PRO A 166 -1.23 -8.15 13.84
CA PRO A 166 -0.15 -8.87 14.52
C PRO A 166 -0.06 -8.45 15.99
N ARG A 167 0.02 -9.42 16.90
CA ARG A 167 -0.05 -9.23 18.36
C ARG A 167 1.07 -8.35 18.95
N ALA A 168 2.21 -8.29 18.25
CA ALA A 168 3.38 -7.51 18.64
C ALA A 168 3.52 -6.18 17.89
N LEU A 169 2.53 -5.79 17.09
CA LEU A 169 2.54 -4.52 16.38
C LEU A 169 2.57 -3.34 17.38
N GLY A 170 3.49 -2.40 17.20
CA GLY A 170 3.62 -1.20 18.04
C GLY A 170 4.21 -1.43 19.44
N LYS A 171 4.52 -2.67 19.84
CA LYS A 171 5.15 -2.97 21.13
C LYS A 171 6.69 -2.85 21.04
N PRO A 172 7.33 -1.93 21.78
CA PRO A 172 8.79 -1.84 21.85
C PRO A 172 9.37 -3.18 22.33
N TYR A 173 10.33 -3.72 21.59
CA TYR A 173 11.06 -4.89 22.05
C TYR A 173 12.09 -4.41 23.08
N ARG A 174 11.86 -4.76 24.34
CA ARG A 174 12.87 -4.63 25.39
C ARG A 174 13.52 -6.00 25.52
N PRO A 175 14.79 -6.19 25.14
CA PRO A 175 15.50 -7.39 25.55
C PRO A 175 15.50 -7.35 27.08
N THR A 176 14.76 -8.26 27.70
CA THR A 176 14.88 -8.53 29.13
C THR A 176 16.34 -8.91 29.39
N GLN A 177 16.94 -8.25 30.39
CA GLN A 177 18.22 -8.67 30.97
C GLN A 177 18.20 -10.14 31.36
#